data_AF-A0A7Y3XDI5-F1
#
_entry.id   AF-A0A7Y3XDI5-F1
#
_cell.length_a   1.000
_cell.length_b   1.000
_cell.length_c   1.000
_cell.angle_alpha   90.00
_cell.angle_beta   90.00
_cell.angle_gamma   90.00
#
_symmetry.space_group_name_H-M   'P 1'
#
loop_
_entity.id
_entity.type
_entity.pdbx_description
1 polymer ?
#
loop_
_entity_poly.entity_id
_entity_poly.type
_entity_poly.pdbx_seq_one_letter_code
_entity_poly.pdbx_strand_id
1 'polypeptide(L)'
;MQARFDEVKTELSEEAFADYAHGRAMDFTQPRPEYGHCTNAIAIVGPRYLTRNLFLDRRSFLISYNYTVDPAGKSLRNILGAVGPVCSGINLEYYFSFIDNEHYGCGTKLPHNITSLLGVMNGHLSDLQLGLPWQMVEVHEPVRLILLVCCKVEMMETILGETFGYTAQPRTLSVSRKTQLDYPCRSRSGSGKDILVEGRKRRQVRRV
;
A
#
# COMPACT_ATOMS: atom_id res chain seq x y z
N MET A 1 1.46 -21.27 -4.65
CA MET A 1 1.30 -22.55 -3.95
C MET A 1 -0.11 -23.07 -4.24
N GLN A 2 -0.17 -24.21 -4.91
CA GLN A 2 -1.31 -25.00 -5.42
C GLN A 2 -2.63 -24.27 -5.77
N ALA A 3 -2.88 -24.07 -7.07
CA ALA A 3 -4.22 -24.30 -7.59
C ALA A 3 -4.54 -25.80 -7.38
N ARG A 4 -5.53 -26.11 -6.55
CA ARG A 4 -5.97 -27.49 -6.32
C ARG A 4 -6.74 -28.00 -7.53
N PHE A 5 -6.01 -28.48 -8.54
CA PHE A 5 -6.59 -29.28 -9.62
C PHE A 5 -7.20 -30.59 -9.09
N ASP A 6 -6.78 -31.05 -7.90
CA ASP A 6 -7.26 -32.28 -7.26
C ASP A 6 -8.71 -32.21 -6.75
N GLU A 7 -9.33 -31.03 -6.67
CA GLU A 7 -10.73 -30.86 -6.24
C GLU A 7 -11.74 -30.87 -7.39
N VAL A 8 -11.25 -30.96 -8.63
CA VAL A 8 -12.09 -30.96 -9.82
C VAL A 8 -12.81 -32.30 -9.92
N LYS A 9 -14.14 -32.29 -9.92
CA LYS A 9 -14.96 -33.49 -10.08
C LYS A 9 -14.89 -33.97 -11.53
N THR A 10 -13.98 -34.89 -11.83
CA THR A 10 -13.76 -35.43 -13.18
C THR A 10 -14.73 -36.55 -13.57
N GLU A 11 -15.50 -37.08 -12.62
CA GLU A 11 -16.45 -38.18 -12.84
C GLU A 11 -17.85 -37.72 -13.31
N LEU A 12 -18.03 -36.44 -13.58
CA LEU A 12 -19.31 -35.87 -14.02
C LEU A 12 -19.55 -36.13 -15.51
N SER A 13 -20.83 -36.20 -15.91
CA SER A 13 -21.19 -36.13 -17.34
C SER A 13 -20.74 -34.78 -17.93
N GLU A 14 -20.53 -34.72 -19.24
CA GLU A 14 -20.04 -33.49 -19.91
C GLU A 14 -20.88 -32.25 -19.58
N GLU A 15 -22.20 -32.40 -19.58
CA GLU A 15 -23.14 -31.31 -19.26
C GLU A 15 -23.03 -30.87 -17.78
N ALA A 16 -22.96 -31.84 -16.85
CA ALA A 16 -22.79 -31.54 -15.43
C ALA A 16 -21.40 -30.96 -15.10
N PHE A 17 -20.38 -31.33 -15.86
CA PHE A 17 -19.05 -30.75 -15.75
C PHE A 17 -19.01 -29.31 -16.26
N ALA A 18 -19.69 -29.01 -17.38
CA ALA A 18 -19.80 -27.67 -17.92
C ALA A 18 -20.50 -26.72 -16.92
N ASP A 19 -21.61 -27.17 -16.32
CA ASP A 19 -22.31 -26.42 -15.27
C ASP A 19 -21.45 -26.22 -14.01
N TYR A 20 -20.74 -27.27 -13.57
CA TYR A 20 -19.79 -27.18 -12.46
C TYR A 20 -18.67 -26.17 -12.73
N ALA A 21 -18.08 -26.18 -13.93
CA ALA A 21 -17.03 -25.27 -14.33
C ALA A 21 -17.51 -23.83 -14.40
N HIS A 22 -18.69 -23.58 -15.00
CA HIS A 22 -19.33 -22.26 -15.02
C HIS A 22 -19.64 -21.74 -13.62
N GLY A 23 -20.22 -22.59 -12.75
CA GLY A 23 -20.51 -22.23 -11.37
C GLY A 23 -19.26 -21.84 -10.60
N ARG A 24 -18.16 -22.60 -10.75
CA ARG A 24 -16.88 -22.32 -10.08
C ARG A 24 -16.18 -21.08 -10.64
N ALA A 25 -16.28 -20.81 -11.95
CA ALA A 25 -15.69 -19.62 -12.55
C ALA A 25 -16.30 -18.32 -12.00
N MET A 26 -17.60 -18.36 -11.67
CA MET A 26 -18.37 -17.24 -11.15
C MET A 26 -18.46 -17.19 -9.61
N ASP A 27 -17.86 -18.15 -8.92
CA ASP A 27 -17.89 -18.25 -7.46
C ASP A 27 -16.81 -17.36 -6.82
N PHE A 28 -17.23 -16.22 -6.27
CA PHE A 28 -16.38 -15.28 -5.55
C PHE A 28 -15.82 -15.81 -4.21
N THR A 29 -16.32 -16.95 -3.73
CA THR A 29 -15.79 -17.59 -2.52
C THR A 29 -14.50 -18.38 -2.79
N GLN A 30 -14.20 -18.67 -4.07
CA GLN A 30 -12.97 -19.36 -4.42
C GLN A 30 -11.74 -18.52 -4.06
N PRO A 31 -10.71 -19.13 -3.44
CA PRO A 31 -9.48 -18.42 -3.13
C PRO A 31 -8.81 -18.00 -4.44
N ARG A 32 -8.68 -16.69 -4.63
CA ARG A 32 -7.95 -16.05 -5.72
C ARG A 32 -6.57 -15.66 -5.19
N PRO A 33 -5.56 -16.54 -5.25
CA PRO A 33 -4.22 -16.25 -4.70
C PRO A 33 -3.59 -15.00 -5.31
N GLU A 34 -4.03 -14.60 -6.51
CA GLU A 34 -3.68 -13.35 -7.16
C GLU A 34 -4.11 -12.11 -6.37
N TYR A 35 -5.19 -12.14 -5.59
CA TYR A 35 -5.67 -10.95 -4.89
C TYR A 35 -4.79 -10.52 -3.70
N GLY A 36 -3.91 -11.39 -3.19
CA GLY A 36 -2.87 -11.01 -2.23
C GLY A 36 -3.36 -10.10 -1.08
N HIS A 37 -2.86 -8.86 -1.06
CA HIS A 37 -3.21 -7.81 -0.10
C HIS A 37 -4.10 -6.72 -0.72
N CYS A 38 -4.95 -7.07 -1.69
CA CYS A 38 -5.96 -6.17 -2.24
C CYS A 38 -6.83 -5.58 -1.13
N THR A 39 -7.51 -4.47 -1.45
CA THR A 39 -8.40 -3.71 -0.53
C THR A 39 -7.79 -3.20 0.79
N ASN A 40 -6.47 -3.33 0.98
CA ASN A 40 -5.79 -2.80 2.17
C ASN A 40 -6.07 -1.30 2.37
N ALA A 41 -6.30 -0.92 3.63
CA ALA A 41 -6.68 0.45 3.99
C ALA A 41 -6.13 0.90 5.34
N ILE A 42 -5.97 -0.03 6.29
CA ILE A 42 -5.57 0.32 7.66
C ILE A 42 -4.51 -0.64 8.19
N ALA A 43 -3.58 -0.12 8.99
CA ALA A 43 -2.66 -0.90 9.80
C ALA A 43 -2.89 -0.54 11.27
N ILE A 44 -3.22 -1.53 12.09
CA ILE A 44 -3.55 -1.36 13.51
C ILE A 44 -2.43 -1.97 14.35
N VAL A 45 -1.74 -1.12 15.11
CA VAL A 45 -0.72 -1.51 16.10
C VAL A 45 -1.30 -1.32 17.48
N GLY A 46 -1.64 -2.41 18.16
CA GLY A 46 -2.26 -2.34 19.48
C GLY A 46 -2.65 -3.69 20.05
N PRO A 47 -3.23 -3.72 21.26
CA PRO A 47 -3.53 -4.97 21.92
C PRO A 47 -4.67 -5.69 21.20
N ARG A 48 -4.56 -7.03 21.11
CA ARG A 48 -5.46 -7.86 20.31
C ARG A 48 -6.95 -7.71 20.66
N TYR A 49 -7.27 -7.34 21.89
CA TYR A 49 -8.65 -7.17 22.34
C TYR A 49 -9.39 -6.03 21.62
N LEU A 50 -8.68 -5.01 21.11
CA LEU A 50 -9.30 -3.87 20.40
C LEU A 50 -9.96 -4.28 19.08
N THR A 51 -9.42 -5.32 18.43
CA THR A 51 -9.89 -5.81 17.13
C THR A 51 -10.57 -7.17 17.23
N ARG A 52 -10.84 -7.65 18.46
CA ARG A 52 -11.48 -8.95 18.67
C ARG A 52 -12.95 -8.82 18.31
N ASN A 53 -13.46 -9.79 17.55
CA ASN A 53 -14.86 -9.84 17.07
C ASN A 53 -15.27 -8.64 16.19
N LEU A 54 -14.32 -7.90 15.62
CA LEU A 54 -14.60 -6.82 14.68
C LEU A 54 -14.51 -7.36 13.25
N PHE A 55 -15.51 -7.05 12.43
CA PHE A 55 -15.46 -7.30 11.00
C PHE A 55 -14.65 -6.19 10.32
N LEU A 56 -13.44 -6.52 9.85
CA LEU A 56 -12.50 -5.58 9.22
C LEU A 56 -12.35 -5.80 7.71
N ASP A 57 -13.25 -6.60 7.11
CA ASP A 57 -13.36 -6.80 5.66
C ASP A 57 -12.04 -7.16 4.95
N ARG A 58 -11.11 -7.81 5.66
CA ARG A 58 -9.72 -8.10 5.20
C ARG A 58 -8.89 -6.88 4.79
N ARG A 59 -9.31 -5.67 5.17
CA ARG A 59 -8.63 -4.41 4.81
C ARG A 59 -7.54 -3.99 5.80
N SER A 60 -7.37 -4.74 6.89
CA SER A 60 -6.53 -4.37 8.03
C SER A 60 -5.29 -5.24 8.18
N PHE A 61 -4.12 -4.61 8.28
CA PHE A 61 -2.95 -5.24 8.89
C PHE A 61 -3.09 -5.17 10.41
N LEU A 62 -2.92 -6.30 11.10
CA LEU A 62 -3.08 -6.39 12.55
C LEU A 62 -1.76 -6.75 13.22
N ILE A 63 -1.23 -5.85 14.04
CA ILE A 63 0.02 -6.01 14.76
C ILE A 63 -0.28 -5.95 16.26
N SER A 64 -0.09 -7.09 16.93
CA SER A 64 -0.32 -7.18 18.37
C SER A 64 0.80 -6.47 19.12
N TYR A 65 0.45 -5.41 19.84
CA TYR A 65 1.37 -4.64 20.67
C TYR A 65 0.71 -4.29 22.00
N ASN A 66 1.43 -4.49 23.11
CA ASN A 66 0.95 -4.09 24.43
C ASN A 66 1.85 -2.98 24.99
N TYR A 67 1.32 -1.77 25.09
CA TYR A 67 2.06 -0.61 25.59
C TYR A 67 2.33 -0.67 27.10
N THR A 68 1.60 -1.49 27.87
CA THR A 68 1.78 -1.54 29.33
C THR A 68 3.09 -2.22 29.74
N VAL A 69 3.61 -3.11 28.90
CA VAL A 69 4.87 -3.83 29.13
C VAL A 69 6.08 -3.16 28.45
N ASP A 70 5.87 -2.04 27.77
CA ASP A 70 6.91 -1.30 27.04
C ASP A 70 6.88 0.20 27.43
N PRO A 71 7.19 0.54 28.70
CA PRO A 71 7.10 1.92 29.19
C PRO A 71 8.06 2.88 28.48
N ALA A 72 9.16 2.38 27.93
CA ALA A 72 10.14 3.16 27.19
C ALA A 72 9.87 3.23 25.67
N GLY A 73 8.85 2.52 25.16
CA GLY A 73 8.50 2.52 23.73
C GLY A 73 9.55 1.89 22.81
N LYS A 74 10.45 1.06 23.34
CA LYS A 74 11.55 0.46 22.56
C LYS A 74 11.00 -0.53 21.54
N SER A 75 10.04 -1.37 21.97
CA SER A 75 9.39 -2.33 21.08
C SER A 75 8.51 -1.62 20.07
N LEU A 76 7.77 -0.58 20.50
CA LEU A 76 6.95 0.22 19.59
C LEU A 76 7.78 0.83 18.45
N ARG A 77 8.96 1.37 18.76
CA ARG A 77 9.84 1.97 17.76
C ARG A 77 10.29 0.97 16.70
N ASN A 78 10.68 -0.23 17.12
CA ASN A 78 11.05 -1.31 16.19
C ASN A 78 9.85 -1.74 15.35
N ILE A 79 8.67 -1.85 15.97
CA ILE A 79 7.43 -2.19 15.26
C ILE A 79 7.10 -1.13 14.21
N LEU A 80 7.11 0.15 14.57
CA LEU A 80 6.82 1.24 13.62
C LEU A 80 7.88 1.33 12.51
N GLY A 81 9.15 1.05 12.83
CA GLY A 81 10.23 0.98 11.86
C GLY A 81 10.05 -0.13 10.82
N ALA A 82 9.35 -1.22 11.16
CA ALA A 82 9.03 -2.29 10.22
C ALA A 82 7.65 -2.10 9.55
N VAL A 83 6.61 -1.89 10.34
CA VAL A 83 5.21 -1.79 9.90
C VAL A 83 5.00 -0.58 9.01
N GLY A 84 5.60 0.57 9.36
CA GLY A 84 5.50 1.80 8.57
C GLY A 84 5.87 1.57 7.10
N PRO A 85 7.13 1.22 6.78
CA PRO A 85 7.55 1.01 5.40
C PRO A 85 6.92 -0.21 4.74
N VAL A 86 6.71 -1.32 5.46
CA VAL A 86 6.15 -2.54 4.85
C VAL A 86 4.69 -2.33 4.46
N CYS A 87 3.83 -1.93 5.40
CA CYS A 87 2.41 -1.74 5.11
C CYS A 87 2.19 -0.58 4.13
N SER A 88 2.95 0.51 4.26
CA SER A 88 2.84 1.64 3.31
C SER A 88 3.36 1.25 1.93
N GLY A 89 4.44 0.48 1.83
CA GLY A 89 4.97 -0.03 0.57
C GLY A 89 3.96 -0.91 -0.16
N ILE A 90 3.35 -1.87 0.54
CA ILE A 90 2.28 -2.70 0.00
C ILE A 90 1.09 -1.82 -0.42
N ASN A 91 0.62 -0.89 0.42
CA ASN A 91 -0.50 -0.01 0.05
C ASN A 91 -0.19 0.84 -1.20
N LEU A 92 1.01 1.43 -1.28
CA LEU A 92 1.43 2.24 -2.42
C LEU A 92 1.58 1.42 -3.70
N GLU A 93 2.06 0.18 -3.60
CA GLU A 93 2.15 -0.74 -4.74
C GLU A 93 0.77 -0.96 -5.38
N TYR A 94 -0.25 -1.27 -4.56
CA TYR A 94 -1.63 -1.43 -5.04
C TYR A 94 -2.23 -0.09 -5.51
N TYR A 95 -1.99 1.00 -4.78
CA TYR A 95 -2.52 2.33 -5.09
C TYR A 95 -2.04 2.83 -6.44
N PHE A 96 -0.73 2.80 -6.70
CA PHE A 96 -0.17 3.26 -7.98
C PHE A 96 -0.51 2.30 -9.12
N SER A 97 -0.44 0.99 -8.89
CA SER A 97 -0.84 -0.01 -9.89
C SER A 97 -2.30 0.10 -10.30
N PHE A 98 -3.18 0.61 -9.41
CA PHE A 98 -4.60 0.84 -9.72
C PHE A 98 -4.83 2.13 -10.52
N ILE A 99 -4.19 3.23 -10.11
CA ILE A 99 -4.45 4.55 -10.72
C ILE A 99 -3.93 4.65 -12.14
N ASP A 100 -2.77 4.06 -12.41
CA ASP A 100 -2.17 4.04 -13.75
C ASP A 100 -1.39 2.72 -13.92
N ASN A 101 -2.11 1.69 -14.32
CA ASN A 101 -1.57 0.34 -14.46
C ASN A 101 -0.58 0.22 -15.63
N GLU A 102 -0.65 1.09 -16.63
CA GLU A 102 0.27 1.07 -17.77
C GLU A 102 1.68 1.52 -17.36
N HIS A 103 1.78 2.52 -16.48
CA HIS A 103 3.06 3.07 -16.03
C HIS A 103 3.56 2.51 -14.69
N TYR A 104 2.65 2.28 -13.73
CA TYR A 104 3.01 1.83 -12.38
C TYR A 104 2.55 0.41 -12.05
N GLY A 105 1.91 -0.27 -13.01
CA GLY A 105 1.63 -1.69 -12.96
C GLY A 105 2.29 -2.42 -14.12
N CYS A 106 1.83 -3.65 -14.37
CA CYS A 106 2.34 -4.48 -15.46
C CYS A 106 1.28 -4.97 -16.43
N GLY A 107 0.17 -4.24 -16.58
CA GLY A 107 -0.89 -4.58 -17.52
C GLY A 107 -1.61 -5.89 -17.15
N THR A 108 -2.00 -6.65 -18.16
CA THR A 108 -2.69 -7.93 -17.93
C THR A 108 -1.68 -9.05 -17.66
N LYS A 109 -2.04 -9.98 -16.76
CA LYS A 109 -1.19 -11.15 -16.43
C LYS A 109 -1.00 -12.15 -17.58
N LEU A 110 -1.88 -12.14 -18.59
CA LEU A 110 -1.92 -13.14 -19.67
C LEU A 110 -0.61 -13.22 -20.51
N PRO A 111 -0.06 -12.09 -21.01
CA PRO A 111 1.18 -12.07 -21.81
C PRO A 111 2.47 -11.88 -20.99
N HIS A 112 2.44 -12.04 -19.66
CA HIS A 112 3.62 -11.80 -18.82
C HIS A 112 4.76 -12.78 -19.10
N ASN A 113 5.90 -12.24 -19.51
CA ASN A 113 7.17 -12.93 -19.57
C ASN A 113 8.04 -12.44 -18.42
N ILE A 114 8.38 -13.32 -17.48
CA ILE A 114 9.24 -12.99 -16.34
C ILE A 114 10.66 -12.71 -16.85
N THR A 115 11.20 -11.53 -16.54
CA THR A 115 12.50 -11.09 -17.04
C THR A 115 13.45 -10.81 -15.89
N SER A 116 14.56 -11.53 -15.84
CA SER A 116 15.66 -11.35 -14.89
C SER A 116 15.27 -11.40 -13.41
N LEU A 117 14.09 -11.93 -13.07
CA LEU A 117 13.51 -11.89 -11.72
C LEU A 117 13.35 -10.47 -11.14
N LEU A 118 13.40 -9.45 -11.99
CA LEU A 118 13.24 -8.04 -11.60
C LEU A 118 11.83 -7.53 -11.89
N GLY A 119 11.21 -8.03 -12.96
CA GLY A 119 9.89 -7.61 -13.38
C GLY A 119 9.36 -8.50 -14.51
N VAL A 120 8.40 -7.98 -15.25
CA VAL A 120 7.76 -8.69 -16.36
C VAL A 120 7.77 -7.84 -17.62
N MET A 121 7.95 -8.49 -18.77
CA MET A 121 7.63 -7.90 -20.07
C MET A 121 6.21 -8.34 -20.46
N ASN A 122 5.40 -7.38 -20.92
CA ASN A 122 4.06 -7.60 -21.42
C ASN A 122 4.14 -7.98 -22.92
N GLY A 123 4.14 -9.28 -23.20
CA GLY A 123 4.30 -9.82 -24.54
C GLY A 123 5.77 -10.03 -24.92
N HIS A 124 6.04 -10.07 -26.22
CA HIS A 124 7.36 -10.35 -26.77
C HIS A 124 8.25 -9.11 -26.90
N LEU A 125 7.65 -7.92 -26.97
CA LEU A 125 8.32 -6.62 -27.11
C LEU A 125 7.59 -5.58 -26.25
N SER A 126 8.10 -5.35 -25.04
CA SER A 126 7.68 -4.26 -24.17
C SER A 126 8.85 -3.79 -23.32
N ASP A 127 8.69 -2.64 -22.67
CA ASP A 127 9.58 -2.27 -21.58
C ASP A 127 9.41 -3.21 -20.38
N LEU A 128 10.41 -3.24 -19.49
CA LEU A 128 10.31 -3.96 -18.23
C LEU A 128 9.33 -3.23 -17.32
N GLN A 129 8.21 -3.87 -17.02
CA GLN A 129 7.19 -3.34 -16.13
C GLN A 129 7.33 -3.91 -14.72
N LEU A 130 7.05 -3.07 -13.74
CA LEU A 130 7.07 -3.37 -12.31
C LEU A 130 5.66 -3.16 -11.73
N GLY A 131 5.44 -3.66 -10.51
CA GLY A 131 4.15 -3.54 -9.85
C GLY A 131 3.18 -4.64 -10.26
N LEU A 132 1.88 -4.38 -10.10
CA LEU A 132 0.86 -5.43 -10.10
C LEU A 132 0.05 -5.47 -11.40
N PRO A 133 -0.35 -6.66 -11.87
CA PRO A 133 -1.25 -6.78 -13.01
C PRO A 133 -2.66 -6.35 -12.63
N TRP A 134 -3.44 -5.99 -13.65
CA TRP A 134 -4.84 -5.54 -13.49
C TRP A 134 -5.68 -6.52 -12.65
N GLN A 135 -5.50 -7.82 -12.84
CA GLN A 135 -6.21 -8.86 -12.09
C GLN A 135 -5.92 -8.86 -10.58
N MET A 136 -4.85 -8.22 -10.10
CA MET A 136 -4.59 -8.09 -8.66
C MET A 136 -5.22 -6.83 -8.06
N VAL A 137 -5.51 -5.82 -8.90
CA VAL A 137 -5.98 -4.50 -8.47
C VAL A 137 -7.43 -4.22 -8.86
N GLU A 138 -8.07 -5.03 -9.69
CA GLU A 138 -9.44 -4.80 -10.19
C GLU A 138 -10.49 -4.58 -9.07
N VAL A 139 -10.29 -5.20 -7.90
CA VAL A 139 -11.15 -5.06 -6.72
C VAL A 139 -10.60 -4.09 -5.66
N HIS A 140 -9.44 -3.46 -5.91
CA HIS A 140 -8.80 -2.56 -4.96
C HIS A 140 -9.39 -1.15 -5.02
N GLU A 141 -9.68 -0.57 -3.86
CA GLU A 141 -10.03 0.84 -3.73
C GLU A 141 -8.76 1.63 -3.43
N PRO A 142 -8.36 2.61 -4.27
CA PRO A 142 -7.11 3.35 -4.08
C PRO A 142 -7.24 4.35 -2.93
N VAL A 143 -7.02 3.87 -1.71
CA VAL A 143 -7.01 4.67 -0.48
C VAL A 143 -5.62 4.73 0.12
N ARG A 144 -5.31 5.85 0.78
CA ARG A 144 -4.06 5.98 1.54
C ARG A 144 -4.14 5.16 2.83
N LEU A 145 -3.09 4.42 3.13
CA LEU A 145 -3.00 3.67 4.37
C LEU A 145 -3.15 4.56 5.61
N ILE A 146 -4.06 4.17 6.51
CA ILE A 146 -4.18 4.75 7.84
C ILE A 146 -3.39 3.88 8.82
N LEU A 147 -2.46 4.46 9.57
CA LEU A 147 -1.75 3.78 10.65
C LEU A 147 -2.36 4.17 12.00
N LEU A 148 -3.06 3.23 12.64
CA LEU A 148 -3.66 3.40 13.96
C LEU A 148 -2.74 2.76 15.01
N VAL A 149 -2.24 3.57 15.95
CA VAL A 149 -1.29 3.13 16.98
C VAL A 149 -1.89 3.36 18.37
N CYS A 150 -1.96 2.30 19.17
CA CYS A 150 -2.40 2.36 20.56
C CYS A 150 -1.19 2.45 21.49
N CYS A 151 -0.91 3.65 21.98
CA CYS A 151 0.16 3.93 22.93
C CYS A 151 -0.15 5.22 23.73
N LYS A 152 0.71 5.55 24.71
CA LYS A 152 0.64 6.85 25.39
C LYS A 152 1.04 7.96 24.43
N VAL A 153 0.33 9.09 24.45
CA VAL A 153 0.57 10.23 23.55
C VAL A 153 2.02 10.72 23.64
N GLU A 154 2.53 10.91 24.87
CA GLU A 154 3.90 11.34 25.14
C GLU A 154 4.95 10.43 24.47
N MET A 155 4.72 9.12 24.51
CA MET A 155 5.61 8.14 23.88
C MET A 155 5.61 8.28 22.35
N MET A 156 4.44 8.51 21.76
CA MET A 156 4.32 8.73 20.32
C MET A 156 5.02 10.02 19.89
N GLU A 157 4.88 11.10 20.67
CA GLU A 157 5.54 12.38 20.40
C GLU A 157 7.07 12.24 20.43
N THR A 158 7.62 11.52 21.42
CA THR A 158 9.07 11.23 21.48
C THR A 158 9.54 10.44 20.27
N ILE A 159 8.82 9.38 19.89
CA ILE A 159 9.17 8.56 18.73
C ILE A 159 9.11 9.38 17.44
N LEU A 160 8.05 10.17 17.27
CA LEU A 160 7.88 11.03 16.09
C LEU A 160 8.94 12.14 16.00
N GLY A 161 9.28 12.75 17.13
CA GLY A 161 10.29 13.80 17.21
C GLY A 161 11.68 13.30 16.85
N GLU A 162 12.08 12.17 17.42
CA GLU A 162 13.41 11.60 17.19
C GLU A 162 13.56 10.95 15.81
N THR A 163 12.54 10.21 15.36
CA THR A 163 12.63 9.39 14.14
C THR A 163 12.23 10.18 12.89
N PHE A 164 11.25 11.08 12.98
CA PHE A 164 10.68 11.78 11.82
C PHE A 164 10.83 13.30 11.89
N GLY A 165 11.50 13.83 12.93
CA GLY A 165 11.70 15.27 13.10
C GLY A 165 10.39 16.03 13.36
N TYR A 166 9.36 15.35 13.89
CA TYR A 166 8.08 15.97 14.22
C TYR A 166 8.25 16.97 15.37
N THR A 167 7.79 18.21 15.17
CA THR A 167 7.62 19.19 16.24
C THR A 167 6.14 19.32 16.53
N ALA A 168 5.77 19.27 17.81
CA ALA A 168 4.39 19.38 18.26
C ALA A 168 3.83 20.79 18.00
N GLN A 169 3.52 21.09 16.74
CA GLN A 169 2.66 22.22 16.39
C GLN A 169 1.25 21.69 16.15
N PRO A 170 0.25 22.16 16.93
CA PRO A 170 -1.11 21.68 16.80
C PRO A 170 -1.70 22.22 15.49
N ARG A 171 -1.64 21.40 14.43
CA ARG A 171 -2.58 21.31 13.27
C ARG A 171 -1.96 21.00 11.91
N THR A 172 -0.65 20.79 11.79
CA THR A 172 -0.07 20.39 10.50
C THR A 172 1.06 19.40 10.72
N LEU A 173 0.92 18.19 10.18
CA LEU A 173 2.05 17.31 9.91
C LEU A 173 2.95 17.99 8.85
N SER A 174 3.78 18.94 9.28
CA SER A 174 4.87 19.44 8.45
C SER A 174 6.05 18.52 8.66
N VAL A 175 6.26 17.58 7.73
CA VAL A 175 7.53 16.86 7.63
C VAL A 175 8.60 17.91 7.35
N SER A 176 9.46 18.17 8.34
CA SER A 176 10.62 19.04 8.15
C SER A 176 11.56 18.36 7.18
N ARG A 177 11.92 19.05 6.09
CA ARG A 177 12.80 18.57 5.01
C ARG A 177 14.18 18.19 5.54
N LYS A 178 14.34 16.96 6.03
CA LYS A 178 15.67 16.36 6.25
C LYS A 178 15.93 15.10 5.44
N THR A 179 14.91 14.55 4.77
CA THR A 179 15.06 13.47 3.79
C THR A 179 14.76 14.01 2.41
N GLN A 180 15.72 14.76 1.87
CA GLN A 180 15.84 14.91 0.43
C GLN A 180 16.32 13.56 -0.10
N LEU A 181 15.38 12.70 -0.49
CA LEU A 181 15.71 11.58 -1.37
C LEU A 181 16.04 12.21 -2.73
N ASP A 182 17.32 12.46 -2.96
CA ASP A 182 17.87 12.81 -4.27
C ASP A 182 17.71 11.60 -5.19
N TYR A 183 16.55 11.50 -5.84
CA TYR A 183 16.42 10.70 -7.06
C TYR A 183 17.03 11.52 -8.20
N PRO A 184 18.01 11.00 -8.95
CA PRO A 184 18.48 11.65 -10.17
C PRO A 184 17.40 11.50 -11.24
N CYS A 185 16.43 12.41 -11.26
CA CYS A 185 15.58 12.59 -12.43
C CYS A 185 16.47 13.15 -13.55
N ARG A 186 16.87 12.30 -14.50
CA ARG A 186 17.56 12.72 -15.73
C ARG A 186 16.73 13.83 -16.39
N SER A 187 17.23 15.06 -16.31
CA SER A 187 16.70 16.17 -17.10
C SER A 187 17.00 15.89 -18.57
N ARG A 188 15.96 15.57 -19.34
CA ARG A 188 16.02 15.75 -20.79
C ARG A 188 16.07 17.26 -21.04
N SER A 189 17.13 17.68 -21.72
CA SER A 189 17.31 19.01 -22.30
C SER A 189 16.11 19.40 -23.16
N GLY A 190 15.46 20.53 -22.85
CA GLY A 190 14.35 21.06 -23.65
C GLY A 190 13.82 22.38 -23.09
N SER A 191 14.39 23.47 -23.57
CA SER A 191 13.91 24.87 -23.59
C SER A 191 12.54 25.21 -22.96
N GLY A 192 12.57 26.09 -21.95
CA GLY A 192 11.72 27.28 -21.90
C GLY A 192 10.35 27.17 -21.20
N LYS A 193 10.29 27.63 -19.95
CA LYS A 193 9.53 28.82 -19.49
C LYS A 193 9.44 28.84 -17.96
N ASP A 194 10.01 29.88 -17.38
CA ASP A 194 10.03 30.17 -15.94
C ASP A 194 8.61 30.41 -15.40
N ILE A 195 8.24 29.74 -14.31
CA ILE A 195 7.12 30.12 -13.45
C ILE A 195 7.70 30.53 -12.10
N LEU A 196 7.87 31.84 -11.96
CA LEU A 196 8.21 32.55 -10.73
C LEU A 196 6.99 32.52 -9.79
N VAL A 197 7.09 31.88 -8.62
CA VAL A 197 6.11 32.06 -7.53
C VAL A 197 6.80 32.76 -6.37
N GLU A 198 6.67 34.08 -6.37
CA GLU A 198 7.21 35.01 -5.39
C GLU A 198 6.39 34.96 -4.08
N GLY A 199 7.07 34.67 -2.97
CA GLY A 199 6.46 34.61 -1.64
C GLY A 199 6.22 36.00 -1.04
N ARG A 200 4.95 36.42 -0.95
CA ARG A 200 4.56 37.65 -0.24
C ARG A 200 4.47 37.44 1.27
N LYS A 201 5.44 38.00 2.00
CA LYS A 201 5.37 38.27 3.44
C LYS A 201 4.31 39.34 3.74
N ARG A 202 3.50 39.10 4.78
CA ARG A 202 2.61 40.08 5.43
C ARG A 202 3.40 41.32 5.89
N ARG A 203 2.82 42.50 5.69
CA ARG A 203 3.03 43.68 6.55
C ARG A 203 1.68 44.28 6.94
N GLN A 204 1.49 44.44 8.25
CA GLN A 204 0.46 45.26 8.87
C GLN A 204 0.58 46.72 8.38
N VAL A 205 -0.50 47.50 8.50
CA VAL A 205 -0.59 48.74 9.31
C VAL A 205 -1.64 49.72 8.73
N ARG A 206 -2.63 49.98 9.60
CA ARG A 206 -3.48 51.18 9.81
C ARG A 206 -4.61 51.59 8.84
N ARG A 207 -5.78 51.68 9.49
CA ARG A 207 -6.95 52.54 9.23
C ARG A 207 -6.55 53.97 8.86
N VAL A 208 -7.27 54.56 7.90
CA VAL A 208 -8.22 55.69 8.10
C VAL A 208 -9.43 55.40 7.22
#